data_AF-A0A819UMF1-F1
#
_entry.id   AF-A0A819UMF1-F1
#
_cell.length_a   1.000
_cell.length_b   1.000
_cell.length_c   1.000
_cell.angle_alpha   90.00
_cell.angle_beta   90.00
_cell.angle_gamma   90.00
#
_symmetry.space_group_name_H-M   'P 1'
#
loop_
_entity.id
_entity.type
_entity.pdbx_description
1 polymer ?
#
loop_
_entity_poly.entity_id
_entity_poly.type
_entity_poly.pdbx_seq_one_letter_code
_entity_poly.pdbx_strand_id
1 'polypeptide(L)'
;MAAEAQKSLITLGYKNSKLLGVYNTEESDQELITALKERQWDAISIGGYVNGYDQSVQFNDKNVPSDRAEILLWFNRVLNIIHELAPKSKIILVKSPQDIHDGIQRIMGAEQK
;
A
#
# COMPACT_ATOMS: atom_id res chain seq x y z
N MET A 1 1.09 14.30 1.95
CA MET A 1 1.02 13.01 1.25
C MET A 1 0.55 11.86 2.15
N ALA A 2 1.39 11.23 2.97
CA ALA A 2 0.99 10.13 3.87
C ALA A 2 -0.11 10.52 4.89
N ALA A 3 0.05 11.68 5.53
CA ALA A 3 -0.92 12.21 6.49
C ALA A 3 -2.28 12.60 5.86
N GLU A 4 -2.31 12.89 4.56
CA GLU A 4 -3.55 13.20 3.83
C GLU A 4 -4.31 11.93 3.47
N ALA A 5 -3.59 10.89 3.01
CA ALA A 5 -4.19 9.57 2.78
C ALA A 5 -4.82 9.01 4.07
N GLN A 6 -4.12 9.13 5.20
CA GLN A 6 -4.66 8.71 6.51
C GLN A 6 -5.93 9.50 6.90
N LYS A 7 -5.94 10.83 6.69
CA LYS A 7 -7.12 11.66 6.94
C LYS A 7 -8.31 11.30 6.03
N SER A 8 -8.06 10.97 4.77
CA SER A 8 -9.10 10.54 3.83
C SER A 8 -9.72 9.21 4.24
N LEU A 9 -8.90 8.24 4.71
CA LEU A 9 -9.39 6.96 5.21
C LEU A 9 -10.29 7.12 6.45
N ILE A 10 -9.91 8.00 7.39
CA ILE A 10 -10.72 8.33 8.56
C ILE A 10 -12.05 8.96 8.14
N THR A 11 -12.03 9.87 7.15
CA THR A 11 -13.23 10.55 6.64
C THR A 11 -14.22 9.57 5.99
N LEU A 12 -13.72 8.49 5.41
CA LEU A 12 -14.50 7.42 4.79
C LEU A 12 -15.15 6.44 5.78
N GLY A 13 -14.89 6.58 7.09
CA GLY A 13 -15.39 5.65 8.11
C GLY A 13 -14.43 4.49 8.43
N TYR A 14 -13.33 4.35 7.68
CA TYR A 14 -12.26 3.38 7.95
C TYR A 14 -11.40 3.79 9.16
N LYS A 15 -12.01 3.72 10.34
CA LYS A 15 -11.39 3.97 11.66
C LYS A 15 -10.28 2.96 11.99
N ASN A 16 -10.33 1.80 11.33
CA ASN A 16 -9.38 0.70 11.44
C ASN A 16 -8.44 0.65 10.22
N SER A 17 -7.81 1.78 9.88
CA SER A 17 -6.79 1.86 8.82
C SER A 17 -5.38 1.94 9.40
N LYS A 18 -4.40 1.38 8.70
CA LYS A 18 -2.97 1.49 9.03
C LYS A 18 -2.21 1.86 7.75
N LEU A 19 -1.43 2.92 7.82
CA LEU A 19 -0.55 3.33 6.73
C LEU A 19 0.87 2.84 7.03
N LEU A 20 1.50 2.24 6.03
CA LEU A 20 2.88 1.74 6.11
C LEU A 20 3.68 2.26 4.92
N GLY A 21 4.90 2.70 5.18
CA GLY A 21 5.91 2.87 4.13
C GLY A 21 6.59 1.53 3.90
N VAL A 22 6.56 1.03 2.68
CA VAL A 22 7.20 -0.24 2.32
C VAL A 22 8.42 0.05 1.44
N TYR A 23 9.58 -0.43 1.88
CA TYR A 23 10.88 -0.22 1.24
C TYR A 23 11.51 -1.55 0.84
N ASN A 24 12.58 -1.53 0.05
CA ASN A 24 13.28 -2.74 -0.36
C ASN A 24 14.27 -3.24 0.71
N THR A 25 13.79 -3.46 1.94
CA THR A 25 14.60 -3.95 3.06
C THR A 25 13.87 -5.05 3.82
N GLU A 26 14.62 -5.86 4.57
CA GLU A 26 14.07 -6.95 5.37
C GLU A 26 13.26 -6.41 6.56
N GLU A 27 13.70 -5.29 7.16
CA GLU A 27 12.99 -4.65 8.26
C GLU A 27 11.59 -4.21 7.82
N SER A 28 11.48 -3.65 6.62
CA SER A 28 10.19 -3.22 6.07
C SER A 28 9.28 -4.40 5.77
N ASP A 29 9.83 -5.54 5.32
CA ASP A 29 9.06 -6.78 5.16
C ASP A 29 8.55 -7.28 6.52
N GLN A 30 9.35 -7.23 7.58
CA GLN A 30 8.91 -7.64 8.92
C GLN A 30 7.82 -6.73 9.49
N GLU A 31 7.90 -5.42 9.25
CA GLU A 31 6.84 -4.48 9.62
C GLU A 31 5.54 -4.80 8.88
N LEU A 32 5.61 -5.09 7.58
CA LEU A 32 4.46 -5.51 6.79
C LEU A 32 3.86 -6.82 7.31
N ILE A 33 4.69 -7.84 7.54
CA ILE A 33 4.29 -9.14 8.09
C ILE A 33 3.60 -8.96 9.45
N THR A 34 4.16 -8.14 10.32
CA THR A 34 3.61 -7.86 11.65
C THR A 34 2.23 -7.21 11.52
N ALA A 35 2.10 -6.19 10.68
CA ALA A 35 0.83 -5.53 10.43
C ALA A 35 -0.24 -6.46 9.84
N LEU A 36 0.13 -7.35 8.92
CA LEU A 36 -0.80 -8.32 8.32
C LEU A 36 -1.24 -9.40 9.32
N LYS A 37 -0.42 -9.71 10.33
CA LYS A 37 -0.76 -10.66 11.39
C LYS A 37 -1.57 -10.06 12.54
N GLU A 38 -1.53 -8.74 12.73
CA GLU A 38 -2.28 -8.05 13.81
C GLU A 38 -3.79 -8.31 13.74
N ARG A 39 -4.36 -8.41 12.53
CA ARG A 39 -5.77 -8.69 12.30
C ARG A 39 -6.03 -9.13 10.85
N GLN A 40 -7.25 -9.61 10.59
CA GLN A 40 -7.73 -9.76 9.23
C GLN A 40 -8.08 -8.40 8.62
N TRP A 41 -7.62 -8.18 7.40
CA TRP A 41 -7.85 -6.95 6.64
C TRP A 41 -8.84 -7.24 5.51
N ASP A 42 -9.86 -6.41 5.33
CA ASP A 42 -10.82 -6.57 4.22
C ASP A 42 -10.23 -6.14 2.88
N ALA A 43 -9.37 -5.11 2.92
CA ALA A 43 -8.70 -4.56 1.76
C ALA A 43 -7.30 -4.07 2.10
N ILE A 44 -6.40 -4.18 1.12
CA ILE A 44 -5.05 -3.64 1.17
C ILE A 44 -4.89 -2.74 -0.06
N SER A 45 -4.72 -1.44 0.18
CA SER A 45 -4.46 -0.48 -0.87
C SER A 45 -2.96 -0.25 -1.00
N ILE A 46 -2.40 -0.52 -2.17
CA ILE A 46 -1.01 -0.24 -2.48
C ILE A 46 -0.99 1.01 -3.36
N GLY A 47 -0.57 2.12 -2.77
CA GLY A 47 -0.43 3.40 -3.44
C GLY A 47 1.04 3.76 -3.57
N GLY A 48 1.45 4.10 -4.79
CA GLY A 48 2.84 4.39 -5.12
C GLY A 48 3.39 3.41 -6.15
N TYR A 49 3.54 3.92 -7.37
CA TYR A 49 4.61 3.57 -8.31
C TYR A 49 4.82 2.12 -8.75
N VAL A 50 3.78 1.31 -8.79
CA VAL A 50 3.83 0.01 -9.47
C VAL A 50 3.84 0.15 -11.01
N ASN A 51 3.22 1.21 -11.54
CA ASN A 51 2.88 1.32 -12.97
C ASN A 51 3.40 2.58 -13.69
N GLY A 52 4.38 3.26 -13.14
CA GLY A 52 4.93 4.45 -13.81
C GLY A 52 5.86 5.18 -12.89
N TYR A 53 7.08 4.66 -12.78
CA TYR A 53 8.27 5.33 -12.26
C TYR A 53 8.16 6.84 -12.52
N ASP A 54 7.73 7.62 -11.53
CA ASP A 54 7.88 9.06 -11.63
C ASP A 54 9.33 9.34 -11.27
N GLN A 55 10.15 9.49 -12.30
CA GLN A 55 11.56 9.84 -12.18
C GLN A 55 11.78 11.17 -11.45
N SER A 56 10.72 12.00 -11.30
CA SER A 56 10.78 13.24 -10.53
C SER A 56 10.72 13.01 -9.02
N VAL A 57 10.21 11.86 -8.57
CA VAL A 57 10.33 11.47 -7.16
C VAL A 57 11.68 10.81 -6.95
N GLN A 58 12.73 11.64 -6.94
CA GLN A 58 14.02 11.24 -6.37
C GLN A 58 13.81 11.05 -4.88
N PHE A 59 13.48 9.83 -4.46
CA PHE A 59 13.71 9.46 -3.08
C PHE A 59 15.24 9.39 -2.92
N ASN A 60 15.83 10.39 -2.26
CA ASN A 60 17.22 10.36 -1.78
C ASN A 60 17.42 9.30 -0.67
N ASP A 61 16.59 8.26 -0.67
CA ASP A 61 16.60 7.16 0.27
C ASP A 61 17.16 5.94 -0.46
N LYS A 62 18.31 5.46 0.00
CA LYS A 62 19.04 4.33 -0.59
C LYS A 62 18.23 3.02 -0.55
N ASN A 63 17.08 3.03 0.13
CA ASN A 63 16.21 1.87 0.31
C ASN A 63 15.01 1.84 -0.66
N VAL A 64 14.90 2.84 -1.55
CA VAL A 64 13.92 2.83 -2.64
C VAL A 64 14.54 2.23 -3.89
N PRO A 65 13.92 1.18 -4.49
CA PRO A 65 14.39 0.58 -5.72
C PRO A 65 14.65 1.61 -6.82
N SER A 66 15.83 1.53 -7.43
CA SER A 66 16.38 2.59 -8.29
C SER A 66 16.30 2.27 -9.79
N ASP A 67 15.95 1.03 -10.13
CA ASP A 67 15.66 0.63 -11.51
C ASP A 67 14.37 -0.19 -11.61
N ARG A 68 13.85 -0.31 -12.84
CA ARG A 68 12.56 -0.97 -13.11
C ARG A 68 12.55 -2.44 -12.72
N ALA A 69 13.65 -3.16 -12.90
CA ALA A 69 13.72 -4.58 -12.57
C ALA A 69 13.70 -4.78 -11.06
N GLU A 70 14.44 -3.95 -10.33
CA GLU A 70 14.43 -3.92 -8.86
C GLU A 70 13.05 -3.58 -8.31
N ILE A 71 12.34 -2.59 -8.89
CA ILE A 71 10.96 -2.25 -8.52
C ILE A 71 10.02 -3.42 -8.72
N LEU A 72 10.10 -4.12 -9.86
CA LEU A 72 9.23 -5.25 -10.14
C LEU A 72 9.49 -6.42 -9.18
N LEU A 73 10.75 -6.70 -8.87
CA LEU A 73 11.13 -7.73 -7.90
C LEU A 73 10.62 -7.39 -6.50
N TRP A 74 10.85 -6.16 -6.05
CA TRP A 74 10.34 -5.66 -4.77
C TRP A 74 8.81 -5.73 -4.71
N PHE A 75 8.11 -5.24 -5.74
CA PHE A 75 6.65 -5.25 -5.77
C PHE A 75 6.09 -6.67 -5.77
N ASN A 76 6.67 -7.59 -6.54
CA ASN A 76 6.26 -9.00 -6.53
C ASN A 76 6.50 -9.65 -5.15
N ARG A 77 7.60 -9.30 -4.47
CA ARG A 77 7.85 -9.75 -3.09
C ARG A 77 6.75 -9.27 -2.14
N VAL A 78 6.40 -7.99 -2.19
CA VAL A 78 5.32 -7.41 -1.38
C VAL A 78 3.98 -8.09 -1.66
N LEU A 79 3.65 -8.32 -2.94
CA LEU A 79 2.43 -9.04 -3.31
C LEU A 79 2.41 -10.47 -2.78
N ASN A 80 3.53 -11.19 -2.82
CA ASN A 80 3.62 -12.55 -2.28
C ASN A 80 3.37 -12.58 -0.77
N ILE A 81 3.98 -11.66 -0.02
CA ILE A 81 3.76 -11.53 1.43
C ILE A 81 2.27 -11.29 1.73
N ILE A 82 1.65 -10.35 1.01
CA ILE A 82 0.23 -10.04 1.16
C ILE A 82 -0.64 -11.25 0.81
N HIS A 83 -0.34 -11.95 -0.28
CA HIS A 83 -1.11 -13.10 -0.72
C HIS A 83 -1.05 -14.25 0.28
N GLU A 84 0.11 -14.48 0.91
CA GLU A 84 0.29 -15.53 1.91
C GLU A 84 -0.42 -15.21 3.22
N LEU A 85 -0.29 -13.98 3.72
CA LEU A 85 -0.77 -13.60 5.05
C LEU A 85 -2.19 -13.04 5.07
N ALA A 86 -2.66 -12.51 3.95
CA ALA A 86 -3.96 -11.88 3.81
C ALA A 86 -4.70 -12.35 2.53
N PRO A 87 -4.84 -13.67 2.29
CA PRO A 87 -5.35 -14.22 1.04
C PRO A 87 -6.79 -13.84 0.70
N LYS A 88 -7.56 -13.37 1.68
CA LYS A 88 -8.96 -12.94 1.51
C LYS A 88 -9.12 -11.44 1.29
N SER A 89 -8.05 -10.66 1.48
CA SER A 89 -8.11 -9.21 1.32
C SER A 89 -8.22 -8.84 -0.15
N LYS A 90 -9.03 -7.83 -0.45
CA LYS A 90 -9.02 -7.22 -1.79
C LYS A 90 -7.76 -6.37 -1.94
N ILE A 91 -6.96 -6.65 -2.95
CA ILE A 91 -5.79 -5.82 -3.31
C ILE A 91 -6.25 -4.69 -4.23
N ILE A 92 -5.99 -3.45 -3.84
CA ILE A 92 -6.39 -2.25 -4.58
C ILE A 92 -5.11 -1.52 -4.98
N LEU A 93 -4.82 -1.49 -6.28
CA LEU A 93 -3.66 -0.79 -6.81
C LEU A 93 -4.09 0.62 -7.24
N VAL A 94 -3.42 1.64 -6.71
CA VAL A 94 -3.69 3.03 -7.06
C VAL A 94 -2.42 3.74 -7.54
N LYS A 95 -2.58 4.69 -8.46
CA LYS A 95 -1.44 5.38 -9.09
C LYS A 95 -0.71 6.26 -8.09
N SER A 96 -1.46 6.97 -7.25
CA SER A 96 -0.93 7.89 -6.26
C SER A 96 -1.65 7.74 -4.92
N PRO A 97 -1.04 8.15 -3.79
CA PRO A 97 -1.72 8.14 -2.49
C PRO A 97 -3.04 8.94 -2.46
N GLN A 98 -3.17 9.96 -3.31
CA GLN A 98 -4.41 10.74 -3.43
C GLN A 98 -5.58 9.91 -3.99
N ASP A 99 -5.28 8.93 -4.83
CA ASP A 99 -6.28 8.07 -5.49
C ASP A 99 -6.79 6.94 -4.57
N ILE A 100 -6.20 6.75 -3.38
CA ILE A 100 -6.59 5.70 -2.41
C ILE A 100 -8.08 5.77 -2.10
N HIS A 101 -8.59 6.99 -1.88
CA HIS A 101 -9.99 7.23 -1.55
C HIS A 101 -10.93 6.67 -2.61
N ASP A 102 -10.73 7.07 -3.86
CA ASP A 102 -11.58 6.67 -4.98
C ASP A 102 -11.40 5.18 -5.31
N GLY A 103 -10.18 4.66 -5.17
CA GLY A 103 -9.90 3.24 -5.35
C GLY A 103 -10.66 2.37 -4.36
N ILE A 104 -10.65 2.74 -3.07
CA ILE A 104 -11.37 2.02 -2.03
C ILE A 104 -12.88 2.11 -2.26
N GLN A 105 -13.43 3.30 -2.49
CA GLN A 105 -14.88 3.44 -2.73
C GLN A 105 -15.37 2.60 -3.92
N ARG A 106 -14.58 2.49 -4.98
CA ARG A 106 -14.96 1.69 -6.17
C ARG A 106 -14.98 0.18 -5.90
N ILE A 107 -14.07 -0.32 -5.07
CA ILE A 107 -13.86 -1.77 -4.89
C ILE A 107 -14.57 -2.32 -3.65
N MET A 108 -14.64 -1.52 -2.60
CA MET A 108 -15.29 -1.86 -1.33
C MET A 108 -16.71 -1.31 -1.24
N GLY A 109 -17.07 -0.36 -2.12
CA GLY A 109 -18.30 0.43 -1.98
C GLY A 109 -18.09 1.62 -1.05
N ALA A 110 -19.05 2.55 -1.02
CA ALA A 110 -19.15 3.49 0.08
C ALA A 110 -19.61 2.73 1.33
N GLU A 111 -18.95 2.90 2.48
CA GLU A 111 -19.54 2.44 3.74
C GLU A 111 -20.94 3.07 3.84
N GLN A 112 -21.96 2.22 3.90
CA GLN A 112 -23.32 2.68 4.18
C GLN A 112 -23.30 3.25 5.60
N LYS A 113 -23.56 4.55 5.69
CA LYS A 113 -23.74 5.30 6.94
C LYS A 113 -24.69 4.62 7.91
#